data_AF-A0AAD8AJN3-F1
#
_entry.id   AF-A0AAD8AJN3-F1
#
_cell.length_a   1.000
_cell.length_b   1.000
_cell.length_c   1.000
_cell.angle_alpha   90.00
_cell.angle_beta   90.00
_cell.angle_gamma   90.00
#
_symmetry.space_group_name_H-M   'P 1'
#
loop_
_entity.id
_entity.type
_entity.pdbx_description
1 polymer ?
#
loop_
_entity_poly.entity_id
_entity_poly.type
_entity_poly.pdbx_seq_one_letter_code
_entity_poly.pdbx_strand_id
1 'polypeptide(L)'
;STTKPLVLVLVICVIQLTRSESQCPRTDPINYSVLYRHPTDCGKYYECSNGVAFEMNCPPGLHFNNDLNVCDWPQNVKCIIGCETLTNGNGTWSGASCASGISKIGDTCSLKCQDGFLLKGSANLQCTKDGWTSADGSYISRCVPNICVSQIVNEVLNQTLSVPANLLFVLDESGSVGQKNFDLSREFIKNVTKKYPLSVNRSAGVITFASYATSKIPLSTSDTTTFMKAVDQFGYNGGGTNILGALEMAYDEIVKNTAHNLTLVFLITDGESSTDGTPAATKIKDAKDVVFAIGINHNPILSLEKIASERSNGMRNFFHVEDYEALRTIGDYLSPTSTTEISHEILVCKD
;
A
#
# COMPACT_ATOMS: atom_id res chain seq x y z
N SER A 1 -25.94 47.40 -15.06
CA SER A 1 -25.77 46.64 -16.31
C SER A 1 -24.96 45.40 -15.99
N THR A 2 -25.65 44.28 -15.78
CA THR A 2 -25.06 43.00 -15.34
C THR A 2 -25.54 41.92 -16.29
N THR A 3 -24.84 41.77 -17.40
CA THR A 3 -24.94 40.61 -18.31
C THR A 3 -23.92 39.56 -17.89
N LYS A 4 -24.41 38.42 -17.39
CA LYS A 4 -23.65 37.19 -17.08
C LYS A 4 -23.07 36.57 -18.37
N PRO A 5 -22.19 35.55 -18.25
CA PRO A 5 -22.64 34.28 -18.82
C PRO A 5 -22.36 33.13 -17.83
N LEU A 6 -23.37 32.51 -17.22
CA LEU A 6 -24.22 31.45 -17.79
C LEU A 6 -23.48 30.17 -18.24
N VAL A 7 -22.14 30.14 -18.25
CA VAL A 7 -21.37 28.94 -18.64
C VAL A 7 -21.11 28.01 -17.45
N LEU A 8 -20.95 28.55 -16.24
CA LEU A 8 -20.58 27.75 -15.06
C LEU A 8 -21.75 26.92 -14.47
N VAL A 9 -23.01 27.29 -14.75
CA VAL A 9 -24.19 26.60 -14.20
C VAL A 9 -24.58 25.36 -15.02
N LEU A 10 -24.23 25.32 -16.31
CA LEU A 10 -24.49 24.14 -17.15
C LEU A 10 -23.53 22.99 -16.85
N VAL A 11 -22.27 23.26 -16.48
CA VAL A 11 -21.30 22.19 -16.18
C VAL A 11 -21.64 21.47 -14.86
N ILE A 12 -22.15 22.18 -13.85
CA ILE A 12 -22.57 21.56 -12.58
C ILE A 12 -23.87 20.76 -12.76
N CYS A 13 -24.77 21.18 -13.64
CA CYS A 13 -26.02 20.46 -13.93
C CYS A 13 -25.80 19.17 -14.73
N VAL A 14 -24.75 19.08 -15.55
CA VAL A 14 -24.38 17.84 -16.27
C VAL A 14 -23.64 16.85 -15.36
N ILE A 15 -22.83 17.32 -14.40
CA ILE A 15 -22.13 16.42 -13.45
C ILE A 15 -23.11 15.79 -12.43
N GLN A 16 -24.26 16.42 -12.17
CA GLN A 16 -25.27 15.93 -11.24
C GLN A 16 -26.28 14.94 -11.86
N LEU A 17 -26.18 14.61 -13.15
CA LEU A 17 -27.06 13.64 -13.81
C LEU A 17 -26.41 12.29 -14.16
N THR A 18 -25.14 12.06 -13.82
CA THR A 18 -24.45 10.80 -14.20
C THR A 18 -24.02 9.92 -13.02
N ARG A 19 -24.59 10.09 -11.82
CA ARG A 19 -24.27 9.24 -10.66
C ARG A 19 -25.31 8.14 -10.41
N SER A 20 -25.96 7.68 -11.47
CA SER A 20 -26.80 6.46 -11.52
C SER A 20 -26.94 5.91 -12.96
N GLU A 21 -25.85 5.89 -13.72
CA GLU A 21 -25.70 5.06 -14.92
C GLU A 21 -24.39 4.29 -14.74
N SER A 22 -24.29 2.97 -14.85
CA SER A 22 -25.23 1.89 -15.09
C SER A 22 -24.44 0.62 -14.73
N GLN A 23 -24.94 -0.28 -13.88
CA GLN A 23 -24.32 -1.62 -13.77
C GLN A 23 -24.36 -2.36 -15.12
N CYS A 24 -25.22 -1.91 -16.05
CA CYS A 24 -25.31 -2.44 -17.40
C CYS A 24 -24.10 -2.10 -18.28
N PRO A 25 -23.56 -3.08 -19.03
CA PRO A 25 -22.53 -2.82 -20.03
C PRO A 25 -23.11 -1.99 -21.18
N ARG A 26 -22.25 -1.17 -21.82
CA ARG A 26 -22.64 -0.32 -22.96
C ARG A 26 -23.07 -1.11 -24.20
N THR A 27 -22.64 -2.37 -24.31
CA THR A 27 -22.98 -3.29 -25.40
C THR A 27 -23.37 -4.62 -24.82
N ASP A 28 -24.45 -5.21 -25.34
CA ASP A 28 -24.98 -6.47 -24.85
C ASP A 28 -24.03 -7.65 -25.21
N PRO A 29 -23.75 -8.57 -24.27
CA PRO A 29 -23.00 -9.77 -24.58
C PRO A 29 -23.79 -10.68 -25.54
N ILE A 30 -23.07 -11.34 -26.46
CA ILE A 30 -23.68 -12.09 -27.58
C ILE A 30 -24.45 -13.35 -27.11
N ASN A 31 -24.08 -13.93 -25.96
CA ASN A 31 -24.51 -15.27 -25.56
C ASN A 31 -25.29 -15.34 -24.24
N TYR A 32 -25.54 -14.21 -23.56
CA TYR A 32 -26.28 -14.20 -22.30
C TYR A 32 -26.84 -12.82 -21.99
N SER A 33 -27.99 -12.77 -21.32
CA SER A 33 -28.54 -11.54 -20.74
C SER A 33 -27.79 -11.19 -19.46
N VAL A 34 -27.62 -9.89 -19.22
CA VAL A 34 -27.04 -9.38 -17.98
C VAL A 34 -28.17 -8.96 -17.06
N LEU A 35 -28.29 -9.66 -15.93
CA LEU A 35 -29.33 -9.42 -14.93
C LEU A 35 -28.70 -9.00 -13.59
N TYR A 36 -29.38 -8.12 -12.86
CA TYR A 36 -28.95 -7.69 -11.53
C TYR A 36 -30.15 -7.59 -10.57
N ARG A 37 -29.95 -7.94 -9.30
CA ARG A 37 -30.98 -7.76 -8.28
C ARG A 37 -31.38 -6.29 -8.13
N HIS A 38 -32.66 -6.03 -7.88
CA HIS A 38 -33.10 -4.68 -7.53
C HIS A 38 -32.61 -4.32 -6.11
N PRO A 39 -32.01 -3.12 -5.92
CA PRO A 39 -31.26 -2.80 -4.71
C PRO A 39 -32.13 -2.63 -3.46
N THR A 40 -33.43 -2.37 -3.62
CA THR A 40 -34.37 -2.14 -2.51
C THR A 40 -35.58 -3.05 -2.49
N ASP A 41 -35.72 -3.94 -3.47
CA ASP A 41 -36.93 -4.76 -3.61
C ASP A 41 -36.54 -6.17 -4.08
N CYS A 42 -36.63 -7.14 -3.18
CA CYS A 42 -36.27 -8.53 -3.50
C CYS A 42 -37.11 -9.12 -4.62
N GLY A 43 -38.36 -8.64 -4.79
CA GLY A 43 -39.28 -9.09 -5.81
C GLY A 43 -39.00 -8.49 -7.18
N LYS A 44 -37.91 -7.74 -7.35
CA LYS A 44 -37.55 -7.07 -8.60
C LYS A 44 -36.11 -7.33 -9.00
N TYR A 45 -35.84 -7.16 -10.30
CA TYR A 45 -34.51 -7.23 -10.88
C TYR A 45 -34.41 -6.29 -12.08
N TYR A 46 -33.19 -6.05 -12.55
CA TYR A 46 -32.93 -5.32 -13.78
C TYR A 46 -32.44 -6.27 -14.85
N GLU A 47 -32.94 -6.09 -16.08
CA GLU A 47 -32.39 -6.67 -17.30
C GLU A 47 -31.75 -5.58 -18.14
N CYS A 48 -30.50 -5.79 -18.55
CA CYS A 48 -29.77 -4.81 -19.32
C CYS A 48 -30.00 -4.96 -20.82
N SER A 49 -30.21 -3.85 -21.51
CA SER A 49 -30.07 -3.77 -22.96
C SER A 49 -29.44 -2.45 -23.41
N ASN A 50 -28.36 -2.54 -24.19
CA ASN A 50 -27.63 -1.42 -24.80
C ASN A 50 -27.28 -0.29 -23.81
N GLY A 51 -26.80 -0.66 -22.63
CA GLY A 51 -26.44 0.28 -21.55
C GLY A 51 -27.60 0.73 -20.66
N VAL A 52 -28.84 0.32 -20.96
CA VAL A 52 -30.05 0.70 -20.21
C VAL A 52 -30.52 -0.45 -19.33
N ALA A 53 -30.82 -0.17 -18.06
CA ALA A 53 -31.39 -1.13 -17.11
C ALA A 53 -32.93 -1.07 -17.13
N PHE A 54 -33.58 -2.17 -17.50
CA PHE A 54 -35.04 -2.29 -17.48
C PHE A 54 -35.49 -3.02 -16.21
N GLU A 55 -36.34 -2.38 -15.42
CA GLU A 55 -36.88 -2.97 -14.19
C GLU A 55 -37.93 -4.04 -14.51
N MET A 56 -37.75 -5.21 -13.90
CA MET A 56 -38.60 -6.39 -14.05
C MET A 56 -39.10 -6.84 -12.68
N ASN A 57 -40.30 -7.43 -12.64
CA ASN A 57 -40.84 -8.04 -11.43
C ASN A 57 -40.68 -9.55 -11.49
N CYS A 58 -40.26 -10.14 -10.38
CA CYS A 58 -40.41 -11.57 -10.14
C CYS A 58 -41.90 -11.93 -10.00
N PRO A 59 -42.28 -13.19 -10.27
CA PRO A 59 -43.59 -13.69 -9.92
C PRO A 59 -43.92 -13.43 -8.43
N PRO A 60 -45.20 -13.21 -8.08
CA PRO A 60 -45.58 -12.89 -6.70
C PRO A 60 -45.03 -13.90 -5.69
N GLY A 61 -44.35 -13.40 -4.66
CA GLY A 61 -43.78 -14.22 -3.58
C GLY A 61 -42.38 -14.80 -3.84
N LEU A 62 -41.80 -14.58 -5.03
CA LEU A 62 -40.42 -14.99 -5.35
C LEU A 62 -39.46 -13.80 -5.28
N HIS A 63 -38.20 -14.09 -4.98
CA HIS A 63 -37.11 -13.12 -4.92
C HIS A 63 -36.07 -13.40 -6.00
N PHE A 64 -35.42 -12.36 -6.54
CA PHE A 64 -34.39 -12.56 -7.56
C PHE A 64 -33.08 -13.10 -6.95
N ASN A 65 -32.68 -14.30 -7.38
CA ASN A 65 -31.42 -14.94 -7.04
C ASN A 65 -30.33 -14.52 -8.02
N ASN A 66 -29.40 -13.68 -7.55
CA ASN A 66 -28.32 -13.15 -8.37
C ASN A 66 -27.23 -14.18 -8.71
N ASP A 67 -27.10 -15.26 -7.93
CA ASP A 67 -26.11 -16.32 -8.19
C ASP A 67 -26.59 -17.26 -9.32
N LEU A 68 -27.91 -17.44 -9.42
CA LEU A 68 -28.56 -18.34 -10.37
C LEU A 68 -29.25 -17.61 -11.53
N ASN A 69 -29.33 -16.28 -11.49
CA ASN A 69 -30.04 -15.44 -12.46
C ASN A 69 -31.51 -15.83 -12.68
N VAL A 70 -32.22 -16.22 -11.61
CA VAL A 70 -33.63 -16.63 -11.65
C VAL A 70 -34.40 -16.09 -10.44
N CYS A 71 -35.72 -15.97 -10.55
CA CYS A 71 -36.58 -15.76 -9.39
C CYS A 71 -36.76 -17.07 -8.63
N ASP A 72 -36.34 -17.10 -7.38
CA ASP A 72 -36.33 -18.28 -6.51
C ASP A 72 -37.08 -17.95 -5.21
N TRP A 73 -37.35 -18.96 -4.40
CA TRP A 73 -38.02 -18.79 -3.13
C TRP A 73 -37.17 -17.97 -2.16
N PRO A 74 -37.78 -17.07 -1.35
CA PRO A 74 -37.06 -16.18 -0.44
C PRO A 74 -35.99 -16.85 0.44
N GLN A 75 -36.23 -18.07 0.90
CA GLN A 75 -35.29 -18.84 1.72
C GLN A 75 -34.02 -19.28 0.98
N ASN A 76 -34.05 -19.35 -0.36
CA ASN A 76 -32.93 -19.73 -1.21
C ASN A 76 -32.17 -18.51 -1.74
N VAL A 77 -32.67 -17.31 -1.47
CA VAL A 77 -32.11 -16.05 -1.96
C VAL A 77 -31.48 -15.28 -0.82
N LYS A 78 -30.21 -14.91 -0.97
CA LYS A 78 -29.55 -13.94 -0.09
C LYS A 78 -30.06 -12.53 -0.40
N CYS A 79 -31.32 -12.28 -0.09
CA CYS A 79 -31.90 -10.97 -0.32
C CYS A 79 -31.63 -10.05 0.87
N ILE A 80 -30.66 -9.17 0.67
CA ILE A 80 -30.30 -8.12 1.62
C ILE A 80 -31.05 -6.85 1.20
N ILE A 81 -32.02 -6.42 2.00
CA ILE A 81 -32.61 -5.08 1.92
C ILE A 81 -31.92 -4.25 3.01
N GLY A 82 -31.07 -3.30 2.60
CA GLY A 82 -30.18 -2.58 3.51
C GLY A 82 -28.72 -2.82 3.15
N CYS A 83 -27.82 -2.54 4.11
CA CYS A 83 -26.39 -2.58 3.86
C CYS A 83 -25.74 -3.77 4.56
N GLU A 84 -24.87 -4.47 3.83
CA GLU A 84 -24.09 -5.59 4.35
C GLU A 84 -23.17 -5.16 5.51
N THR A 85 -22.79 -6.12 6.35
CA THR A 85 -21.80 -5.91 7.41
C THR A 85 -20.51 -5.37 6.79
N LEU A 86 -19.99 -4.29 7.33
CA LEU A 86 -18.68 -3.78 6.93
C LEU A 86 -17.61 -4.71 7.52
N THR A 87 -16.69 -5.19 6.69
CA THR A 87 -15.51 -5.89 7.20
C THR A 87 -14.60 -4.88 7.88
N ASN A 88 -14.30 -5.13 9.14
CA ASN A 88 -13.35 -4.34 9.90
C ASN A 88 -11.97 -4.72 9.35
N GLY A 89 -11.35 -3.88 8.52
CA GLY A 89 -9.92 -3.99 8.26
C GLY A 89 -9.12 -3.66 9.53
N ASN A 90 -8.02 -2.93 9.39
CA ASN A 90 -7.20 -2.44 10.53
C ASN A 90 -7.85 -1.25 11.28
N GLY A 91 -9.16 -1.32 11.53
CA GLY A 91 -9.96 -0.26 12.13
C GLY A 91 -11.16 -0.79 12.90
N THR A 92 -11.82 0.10 13.64
CA THR A 92 -13.02 -0.20 14.44
C THR A 92 -14.20 0.66 13.96
N TRP A 93 -15.28 -0.01 13.58
CA TRP A 93 -16.55 0.65 13.27
C TRP A 93 -17.33 0.92 14.56
N SER A 94 -17.89 2.12 14.66
CA SER A 94 -18.77 2.54 15.74
C SER A 94 -20.13 2.96 15.18
N GLY A 95 -21.20 2.45 15.82
CA GLY A 95 -22.59 2.58 15.37
C GLY A 95 -23.36 1.27 15.61
N ALA A 96 -24.63 1.37 16.03
CA ALA A 96 -25.41 0.23 16.55
C ALA A 96 -25.66 -0.91 15.55
N SER A 97 -25.37 -0.70 14.26
CA SER A 97 -25.74 -1.61 13.15
C SER A 97 -24.55 -2.14 12.34
N CYS A 98 -23.33 -1.64 12.56
CA CYS A 98 -22.22 -1.74 11.61
C CYS A 98 -21.41 -3.05 11.71
N ALA A 99 -21.36 -3.65 12.90
CA ALA A 99 -20.41 -4.70 13.25
C ALA A 99 -21.02 -6.11 13.27
N SER A 100 -22.34 -6.23 13.09
CA SER A 100 -23.03 -7.53 13.05
C SER A 100 -24.43 -7.39 12.45
N GLY A 101 -24.71 -8.15 11.39
CA GLY A 101 -26.02 -8.22 10.73
C GLY A 101 -26.23 -7.22 9.59
N ILE A 102 -27.46 -7.14 9.08
CA ILE A 102 -27.86 -6.24 7.99
C ILE A 102 -28.30 -4.90 8.58
N SER A 103 -27.65 -3.81 8.17
CA SER A 103 -28.02 -2.45 8.56
C SER A 103 -29.24 -1.93 7.78
N LYS A 104 -30.11 -1.17 8.44
CA LYS A 104 -31.31 -0.60 7.80
C LYS A 104 -30.96 0.67 7.03
N ILE A 105 -31.75 0.98 5.99
CA ILE A 105 -31.64 2.26 5.28
C ILE A 105 -31.84 3.40 6.29
N GLY A 106 -30.89 4.33 6.33
CA GLY A 106 -30.82 5.43 7.28
C GLY A 106 -29.79 5.25 8.40
N ASP A 107 -29.32 4.03 8.65
CA ASP A 107 -28.31 3.76 9.68
C ASP A 107 -26.97 4.42 9.33
N THR A 108 -26.22 4.87 10.34
CA THR A 108 -24.91 5.51 10.17
C THR A 108 -23.80 4.74 10.87
N CYS A 109 -22.62 4.72 10.25
CA CYS A 109 -21.43 4.07 10.77
C CYS A 109 -20.21 5.00 10.70
N SER A 110 -19.38 4.97 11.74
CA SER A 110 -18.14 5.74 11.81
C SER A 110 -16.92 4.82 11.96
N LEU A 111 -15.96 4.92 11.05
CA LEU A 111 -14.69 4.18 11.09
C LEU A 111 -13.62 4.98 11.83
N LYS A 112 -13.02 4.36 12.84
CA LYS A 112 -11.78 4.83 13.45
C LYS A 112 -10.67 3.83 13.13
N CYS A 113 -9.57 4.31 12.54
CA CYS A 113 -8.41 3.45 12.29
C CYS A 113 -7.64 3.17 13.58
N GLN A 114 -7.05 1.97 13.65
CA GLN A 114 -6.10 1.63 14.70
C GLN A 114 -4.82 2.45 14.51
N ASP A 115 -4.04 2.57 15.59
CA ASP A 115 -2.77 3.30 15.57
C ASP A 115 -1.85 2.75 14.46
N GLY A 116 -1.21 3.64 13.70
CA GLY A 116 -0.38 3.27 12.54
C GLY A 116 -1.12 3.17 11.21
N PHE A 117 -2.45 3.38 11.17
CA PHE A 117 -3.25 3.39 9.94
C PHE A 117 -3.95 4.73 9.72
N LEU A 118 -3.93 5.21 8.48
CA LEU A 118 -4.65 6.40 8.05
C LEU A 118 -5.97 6.03 7.39
N LEU A 119 -6.99 6.85 7.67
CA LEU A 119 -8.26 6.78 6.99
C LEU A 119 -8.11 7.29 5.55
N LYS A 120 -8.42 6.44 4.57
CA LYS A 120 -8.54 6.84 3.16
C LYS A 120 -10.00 6.77 2.73
N GLY A 121 -10.62 7.93 2.49
CA GLY A 121 -12.07 8.07 2.24
C GLY A 121 -12.80 8.73 3.42
N SER A 122 -14.12 8.67 3.47
CA SER A 122 -14.91 9.30 4.55
C SER A 122 -15.00 8.44 5.80
N ALA A 123 -14.77 9.01 6.98
CA ALA A 123 -14.92 8.29 8.24
C ALA A 123 -16.38 7.89 8.51
N ASN A 124 -17.33 8.64 7.94
CA ASN A 124 -18.75 8.52 8.24
C ASN A 124 -19.50 8.02 7.01
N LEU A 125 -20.20 6.91 7.19
CA LEU A 125 -21.03 6.26 6.19
C LEU A 125 -22.49 6.26 6.62
N GLN A 126 -23.38 6.34 5.65
CA GLN A 126 -24.81 6.20 5.81
C GLN A 126 -25.30 5.07 4.90
N CYS A 127 -26.11 4.19 5.46
CA CYS A 127 -26.76 3.14 4.71
C CYS A 127 -27.89 3.75 3.87
N THR A 128 -27.80 3.61 2.56
CA THR A 128 -28.79 4.09 1.61
C THR A 128 -29.37 2.91 0.82
N LYS A 129 -30.31 3.23 -0.07
CA LYS A 129 -30.81 2.27 -1.06
C LYS A 129 -29.70 1.68 -1.94
N ASP A 130 -28.58 2.40 -2.13
CA ASP A 130 -27.48 2.00 -3.00
C ASP A 130 -26.32 1.34 -2.22
N GLY A 131 -26.56 0.97 -0.95
CA GLY A 131 -25.56 0.45 -0.03
C GLY A 131 -24.94 1.53 0.86
N TRP A 132 -23.77 1.23 1.43
CA TRP A 132 -23.01 2.19 2.24
C TRP A 132 -22.47 3.32 1.37
N THR A 133 -22.83 4.55 1.72
CA THR A 133 -22.38 5.76 1.02
C THR A 133 -21.82 6.77 2.02
N SER A 134 -20.88 7.60 1.59
CA SER A 134 -20.42 8.71 2.43
C SER A 134 -21.30 9.94 2.25
N ALA A 135 -21.50 10.70 3.33
CA ALA A 135 -22.29 11.92 3.30
C ALA A 135 -21.68 13.02 2.39
N ASP A 136 -20.37 12.96 2.13
CA ASP A 136 -19.63 13.90 1.29
C ASP A 136 -19.50 13.45 -0.19
N GLY A 137 -20.01 12.27 -0.54
CA GLY A 137 -19.92 11.72 -1.89
C GLY A 137 -18.55 11.16 -2.29
N SER A 138 -17.59 11.04 -1.36
CA SER A 138 -16.37 10.24 -1.52
C SER A 138 -16.65 8.72 -1.65
N TYR A 139 -15.62 7.90 -1.88
CA TYR A 139 -15.75 6.44 -1.91
C TYR A 139 -15.61 5.83 -0.50
N ILE A 140 -16.08 4.59 -0.35
CA ILE A 140 -16.10 3.85 0.93
C ILE A 140 -14.70 3.77 1.54
N SER A 141 -14.61 4.07 2.83
CA SER A 141 -13.36 4.22 3.55
C SER A 141 -12.70 2.89 3.91
N ARG A 142 -11.36 2.91 3.89
CA ARG A 142 -10.51 1.84 4.43
C ARG A 142 -9.37 2.44 5.22
N CYS A 143 -8.96 1.72 6.27
CA CYS A 143 -7.72 2.00 6.99
C CYS A 143 -6.57 1.46 6.16
N VAL A 144 -5.76 2.36 5.62
CA VAL A 144 -4.53 2.00 4.91
C VAL A 144 -3.36 2.23 5.86
N PRO A 145 -2.27 1.46 5.76
CA PRO A 145 -1.07 1.75 6.53
C PRO A 145 -0.69 3.23 6.37
N ASN A 146 -0.27 3.86 7.46
CA ASN A 146 0.27 5.22 7.41
C ASN A 146 1.64 5.17 6.70
N ILE A 147 1.63 5.21 5.36
CA ILE A 147 2.84 5.11 4.55
C ILE A 147 3.54 6.48 4.54
N CYS A 148 4.22 6.80 5.64
CA CYS A 148 5.14 7.94 5.76
C CYS A 148 6.43 7.77 4.93
N VAL A 149 6.56 6.69 4.16
CA VAL A 149 7.81 6.35 3.46
C VAL A 149 8.27 7.46 2.49
N SER A 150 7.32 8.15 1.85
CA SER A 150 7.61 9.14 0.80
C SER A 150 8.18 10.46 1.32
N GLN A 151 7.64 11.00 2.40
CA GLN A 151 8.08 12.28 2.94
C GLN A 151 9.38 12.11 3.72
N ILE A 152 9.55 10.99 4.43
CA ILE A 152 10.70 10.73 5.29
C ILE A 152 11.96 10.43 4.49
N VAL A 153 11.87 9.57 3.48
CA VAL A 153 13.05 9.22 2.69
C VAL A 153 13.45 10.39 1.80
N ASN A 154 12.50 11.20 1.30
CA ASN A 154 12.83 12.45 0.62
C ASN A 154 13.42 13.50 1.56
N GLU A 155 13.00 13.61 2.82
CA GLU A 155 13.65 14.50 3.79
C GLU A 155 15.08 14.07 4.10
N VAL A 156 15.31 12.77 4.36
CA VAL A 156 16.67 12.25 4.60
C VAL A 156 17.51 12.39 3.32
N LEU A 157 17.01 11.98 2.16
CA LEU A 157 17.75 12.10 0.90
C LEU A 157 17.95 13.55 0.46
N ASN A 158 17.01 14.47 0.71
CA ASN A 158 17.18 15.91 0.40
C ASN A 158 18.13 16.61 1.38
N GLN A 159 18.13 16.26 2.67
CA GLN A 159 19.17 16.71 3.61
C GLN A 159 20.54 16.14 3.23
N THR A 160 20.56 14.92 2.70
CA THR A 160 21.76 14.20 2.25
C THR A 160 22.14 14.55 0.82
N LEU A 161 21.33 15.25 0.02
CA LEU A 161 21.62 15.50 -1.41
C LEU A 161 22.77 16.48 -1.64
N SER A 162 23.24 17.16 -0.58
CA SER A 162 24.52 17.87 -0.56
C SER A 162 25.74 16.95 -0.34
N VAL A 163 25.53 15.66 0.00
CA VAL A 163 26.57 14.66 0.30
C VAL A 163 26.27 13.34 -0.43
N PRO A 164 27.08 12.92 -1.41
CA PRO A 164 26.84 11.66 -2.10
C PRO A 164 26.96 10.47 -1.11
N ALA A 165 25.86 9.70 -0.96
CA ALA A 165 25.77 8.57 -0.04
C ALA A 165 25.71 7.24 -0.80
N ASN A 166 26.38 6.21 -0.27
CA ASN A 166 26.37 4.84 -0.79
C ASN A 166 25.04 4.14 -0.47
N LEU A 167 24.68 3.15 -1.27
CA LEU A 167 23.43 2.39 -1.13
C LEU A 167 23.73 0.92 -0.85
N LEU A 168 23.40 0.43 0.34
CA LEU A 168 23.58 -0.98 0.68
C LEU A 168 22.22 -1.64 0.87
N PHE A 169 21.88 -2.60 0.00
CA PHE A 169 20.63 -3.33 0.08
C PHE A 169 20.85 -4.69 0.75
N VAL A 170 20.08 -4.99 1.79
CA VAL A 170 20.16 -6.22 2.57
C VAL A 170 18.82 -6.95 2.45
N LEU A 171 18.78 -7.98 1.59
CA LEU A 171 17.55 -8.64 1.17
C LEU A 171 17.39 -10.01 1.84
N ASP A 172 16.22 -10.23 2.42
CA ASP A 172 15.81 -11.54 2.87
C ASP A 172 15.52 -12.47 1.67
N GLU A 173 16.18 -13.62 1.64
CA GLU A 173 15.95 -14.72 0.70
C GLU A 173 15.48 -16.00 1.42
N SER A 174 14.94 -15.87 2.64
CA SER A 174 14.43 -16.98 3.43
C SER A 174 13.21 -17.65 2.77
N GLY A 175 12.89 -18.85 3.26
CA GLY A 175 11.83 -19.69 2.73
C GLY A 175 10.43 -19.05 2.73
N SER A 176 10.15 -18.14 3.68
CA SER A 176 8.87 -17.42 3.79
C SER A 176 8.66 -16.43 2.64
N VAL A 177 9.75 -15.83 2.17
CA VAL A 177 9.72 -14.84 1.09
C VAL A 177 9.24 -15.51 -0.20
N GLY A 178 9.91 -16.59 -0.62
CA GLY A 178 9.64 -17.24 -1.90
C GLY A 178 10.12 -16.44 -3.12
N GLN A 179 10.28 -17.15 -4.26
CA GLN A 179 10.87 -16.59 -5.49
C GLN A 179 10.17 -15.30 -5.97
N LYS A 180 8.83 -15.29 -6.02
CA LYS A 180 8.05 -14.15 -6.54
C LYS A 180 8.33 -12.86 -5.75
N ASN A 181 8.35 -12.95 -4.43
CA ASN A 181 8.56 -11.80 -3.56
C ASN A 181 10.03 -11.36 -3.56
N PHE A 182 10.96 -12.31 -3.64
CA PHE A 182 12.37 -12.01 -3.83
C PHE A 182 12.63 -11.23 -5.13
N ASP A 183 11.94 -11.59 -6.22
CA ASP A 183 12.02 -10.85 -7.48
C ASP A 183 11.52 -9.40 -7.32
N LEU A 184 10.46 -9.16 -6.54
CA LEU A 184 9.99 -7.81 -6.21
C LEU A 184 11.02 -7.01 -5.40
N SER A 185 11.71 -7.65 -4.45
CA SER A 185 12.83 -7.02 -3.73
C SER A 185 13.99 -6.65 -4.64
N ARG A 186 14.33 -7.48 -5.65
CA ARG A 186 15.34 -7.11 -6.66
C ARG A 186 14.89 -5.95 -7.54
N GLU A 187 13.62 -5.92 -7.93
CA GLU A 187 13.07 -4.78 -8.68
C GLU A 187 13.06 -3.49 -7.86
N PHE A 188 12.87 -3.57 -6.54
CA PHE A 188 13.06 -2.43 -5.64
C PHE A 188 14.48 -1.86 -5.73
N ILE A 189 15.53 -2.70 -5.63
CA ILE A 189 16.93 -2.28 -5.81
C ILE A 189 17.07 -1.50 -7.12
N LYS A 190 16.60 -2.11 -8.22
CA LYS A 190 16.69 -1.55 -9.57
C LYS A 190 15.99 -0.19 -9.67
N ASN A 191 14.83 -0.04 -9.05
CA ASN A 191 14.06 1.20 -9.06
C ASN A 191 14.75 2.31 -8.26
N VAL A 192 15.32 2.00 -7.10
CA VAL A 192 16.08 2.98 -6.31
C VAL A 192 17.36 3.40 -7.04
N THR A 193 18.15 2.46 -7.55
CA THR A 193 19.42 2.77 -8.22
C THR A 193 19.24 3.51 -9.56
N LYS A 194 18.14 3.28 -10.29
CA LYS A 194 17.79 4.10 -11.46
C LYS A 194 17.58 5.58 -11.11
N LYS A 195 17.06 5.86 -9.92
CA LYS A 195 16.75 7.23 -9.44
C LYS A 195 17.95 7.92 -8.83
N TYR A 196 18.85 7.15 -8.22
CA TYR A 196 20.10 7.61 -7.67
C TYR A 196 21.27 6.94 -8.40
N PRO A 197 21.58 7.35 -9.64
CA PRO A 197 22.67 6.76 -10.40
C PRO A 197 23.97 6.77 -9.61
N LEU A 198 24.69 5.65 -9.73
CA LEU A 198 25.97 5.41 -9.11
C LEU A 198 27.06 6.23 -9.80
N SER A 199 28.08 6.57 -9.03
CA SER A 199 29.25 7.33 -9.47
C SER A 199 30.45 7.00 -8.59
N VAL A 200 31.61 7.57 -8.88
CA VAL A 200 32.81 7.44 -8.04
C VAL A 200 32.59 7.84 -6.57
N ASN A 201 31.60 8.69 -6.29
CA ASN A 201 31.25 9.13 -4.95
C ASN A 201 29.97 8.47 -4.40
N ARG A 202 29.29 7.64 -5.19
CA ARG A 202 28.08 6.91 -4.80
C ARG A 202 28.19 5.49 -5.33
N SER A 203 28.61 4.58 -4.47
CA SER A 203 28.62 3.15 -4.80
C SER A 203 27.40 2.44 -4.22
N ALA A 204 27.15 1.23 -4.69
CA ALA A 204 26.10 0.39 -4.15
C ALA A 204 26.56 -1.06 -3.98
N GLY A 205 25.95 -1.74 -3.01
CA GLY A 205 26.18 -3.15 -2.71
C GLY A 205 24.87 -3.88 -2.43
N VAL A 206 24.91 -5.20 -2.55
CA VAL A 206 23.78 -6.08 -2.28
C VAL A 206 24.24 -7.27 -1.47
N ILE A 207 23.61 -7.46 -0.32
CA ILE A 207 23.71 -8.64 0.54
C ILE A 207 22.36 -9.35 0.47
N THR A 208 22.38 -10.68 0.30
CA THR A 208 21.20 -11.51 0.56
C THR A 208 21.43 -12.31 1.84
N PHE A 209 20.37 -12.66 2.54
CA PHE A 209 20.49 -13.52 3.71
C PHE A 209 19.31 -14.49 3.83
N ALA A 210 19.63 -15.69 4.28
CA ALA A 210 18.67 -16.66 4.80
C ALA A 210 19.24 -17.25 6.09
N SER A 211 19.67 -18.51 6.07
CA SER A 211 20.44 -19.10 7.18
C SER A 211 21.81 -18.43 7.35
N TYR A 212 22.39 -17.95 6.25
CA TYR A 212 23.67 -17.25 6.19
C TYR A 212 23.52 -16.01 5.30
N ALA A 213 24.30 -14.96 5.60
CA ALA A 213 24.41 -13.78 4.76
C ALA A 213 25.45 -14.01 3.65
N THR A 214 25.20 -13.46 2.47
CA THR A 214 26.10 -13.53 1.30
C THR A 214 26.16 -12.17 0.62
N SER A 215 27.37 -11.63 0.45
CA SER A 215 27.62 -10.45 -0.39
C SER A 215 27.50 -10.86 -1.85
N LYS A 216 26.41 -10.47 -2.51
CA LYS A 216 26.16 -10.74 -3.93
C LYS A 216 26.81 -9.70 -4.83
N ILE A 217 26.82 -8.45 -4.37
CA ILE A 217 27.45 -7.32 -5.06
C ILE A 217 28.23 -6.52 -4.03
N PRO A 218 29.56 -6.36 -4.17
CA PRO A 218 30.37 -5.58 -3.24
C PRO A 218 29.94 -4.11 -3.21
N LEU A 219 29.99 -3.48 -2.02
CA LEU A 219 29.63 -2.08 -1.81
C LEU A 219 30.53 -1.09 -2.57
N SER A 220 31.61 -1.53 -3.21
CA SER A 220 32.49 -0.71 -4.04
C SER A 220 31.98 -0.50 -5.48
N THR A 221 30.85 -1.11 -5.87
CA THR A 221 30.35 -1.02 -7.25
C THR A 221 29.80 0.38 -7.53
N SER A 222 30.44 1.11 -8.44
CA SER A 222 30.11 2.52 -8.75
C SER A 222 29.58 2.75 -10.16
N ASP A 223 29.57 1.73 -11.02
CA ASP A 223 28.94 1.80 -12.35
C ASP A 223 27.51 1.27 -12.29
N THR A 224 26.56 2.13 -12.68
CA THR A 224 25.13 1.80 -12.62
C THR A 224 24.78 0.63 -13.52
N THR A 225 25.33 0.56 -14.73
CA THR A 225 24.95 -0.50 -15.69
C THR A 225 25.47 -1.86 -15.25
N THR A 226 26.69 -1.91 -14.74
CA THR A 226 27.31 -3.11 -14.17
C THR A 226 26.55 -3.59 -12.94
N PHE A 227 26.20 -2.66 -12.04
CA PHE A 227 25.39 -2.97 -10.86
C PHE A 227 24.04 -3.59 -11.26
N MET A 228 23.31 -2.98 -12.19
CA MET A 228 22.00 -3.46 -12.63
C MET A 228 22.09 -4.86 -13.27
N LYS A 229 23.12 -5.11 -14.08
CA LYS A 229 23.36 -6.46 -14.65
C LYS A 229 23.67 -7.49 -13.58
N ALA A 230 24.45 -7.13 -12.57
CA ALA A 230 24.76 -8.03 -11.46
C ALA A 230 23.52 -8.33 -10.61
N VAL A 231 22.60 -7.37 -10.44
CA VAL A 231 21.31 -7.59 -9.76
C VAL A 231 20.47 -8.64 -10.49
N ASP A 232 20.47 -8.65 -11.82
CA ASP A 232 19.72 -9.64 -12.61
C ASP A 232 20.32 -11.06 -12.54
N GLN A 233 21.56 -11.22 -12.06
CA GLN A 233 22.30 -12.49 -12.12
C GLN A 233 22.16 -13.39 -10.89
N PHE A 234 21.89 -12.84 -9.70
CA PHE A 234 21.77 -13.67 -8.51
C PHE A 234 20.34 -14.21 -8.32
N GLY A 235 20.26 -15.50 -7.99
CA GLY A 235 19.01 -16.23 -7.77
C GLY A 235 18.64 -16.36 -6.28
N TYR A 236 17.37 -16.71 -6.05
CA TYR A 236 16.80 -17.01 -4.74
C TYR A 236 17.14 -18.44 -4.32
N ASN A 237 17.59 -18.63 -3.08
CA ASN A 237 18.00 -19.95 -2.59
C ASN A 237 17.14 -20.50 -1.45
N GLY A 238 16.35 -19.67 -0.77
CA GLY A 238 15.59 -20.08 0.40
C GLY A 238 16.47 -20.36 1.63
N GLY A 239 15.83 -20.60 2.77
CA GLY A 239 16.51 -21.00 4.01
C GLY A 239 15.82 -20.44 5.25
N GLY A 240 16.55 -20.40 6.38
CA GLY A 240 16.10 -19.72 7.61
C GLY A 240 16.21 -18.21 7.51
N THR A 241 16.17 -17.50 8.64
CA THR A 241 16.18 -16.02 8.70
C THR A 241 17.18 -15.55 9.75
N ASN A 242 18.39 -15.13 9.32
CA ASN A 242 19.48 -14.67 10.18
C ASN A 242 19.80 -13.19 9.96
N ILE A 243 19.05 -12.31 10.62
CA ILE A 243 19.19 -10.86 10.50
C ILE A 243 20.49 -10.36 11.15
N LEU A 244 20.92 -10.97 12.27
CA LEU A 244 22.18 -10.59 12.92
C LEU A 244 23.36 -10.74 11.96
N GLY A 245 23.52 -11.92 11.33
CA GLY A 245 24.61 -12.16 10.39
C GLY A 245 24.55 -11.27 9.15
N ALA A 246 23.34 -10.90 8.70
CA ALA A 246 23.14 -9.97 7.59
C ALA A 246 23.65 -8.56 7.93
N LEU A 247 23.33 -8.05 9.12
CA LEU A 247 23.77 -6.73 9.57
C LEU A 247 25.25 -6.70 9.96
N GLU A 248 25.81 -7.80 10.48
CA GLU A 248 27.25 -7.93 10.68
C GLU A 248 28.01 -7.86 9.36
N MET A 249 27.55 -8.58 8.33
CA MET A 249 28.13 -8.49 6.99
C MET A 249 27.97 -7.10 6.38
N ALA A 250 26.85 -6.43 6.63
CA ALA A 250 26.63 -5.06 6.17
C ALA A 250 27.66 -4.09 6.78
N TYR A 251 27.90 -4.21 8.09
CA TYR A 251 28.95 -3.44 8.76
C TYR A 251 30.35 -3.75 8.20
N ASP A 252 30.65 -5.02 7.91
CA ASP A 252 31.93 -5.40 7.31
C ASP A 252 32.14 -4.81 5.91
N GLU A 253 31.11 -4.78 5.05
CA GLU A 253 31.16 -4.13 3.73
C GLU A 253 31.40 -2.62 3.84
N ILE A 254 30.75 -1.97 4.81
CA ILE A 254 30.92 -0.53 5.09
C ILE A 254 32.36 -0.24 5.50
N VAL A 255 32.91 -0.97 6.47
CA VAL A 255 34.27 -0.74 7.00
C VAL A 255 35.35 -1.08 5.97
N LYS A 256 35.11 -2.05 5.07
CA LYS A 256 36.02 -2.35 3.95
C LYS A 256 36.05 -1.23 2.90
N ASN A 257 35.02 -0.41 2.80
CA ASN A 257 34.95 0.68 1.85
C ASN A 257 35.78 1.89 2.32
N THR A 258 37.07 1.90 1.97
CA THR A 258 38.06 2.90 2.40
C THR A 258 37.75 4.37 2.04
N ALA A 259 36.88 4.62 1.05
CA ALA A 259 36.41 5.98 0.74
C ALA A 259 35.37 6.49 1.75
N HIS A 260 34.74 5.57 2.51
CA HIS A 260 33.73 5.75 3.55
C HIS A 260 32.86 7.01 3.42
N ASN A 261 32.06 7.06 2.35
CA ASN A 261 30.92 7.95 2.29
C ASN A 261 29.78 7.38 3.13
N LEU A 262 28.93 8.26 3.65
CA LEU A 262 27.68 7.90 4.32
C LEU A 262 26.97 6.76 3.55
N THR A 263 26.59 5.69 4.24
CA THR A 263 25.90 4.56 3.66
C THR A 263 24.46 4.49 4.16
N LEU A 264 23.53 4.35 3.22
CA LEU A 264 22.13 4.09 3.50
C LEU A 264 21.89 2.59 3.35
N VAL A 265 21.59 1.93 4.47
CA VAL A 265 21.34 0.49 4.55
C VAL A 265 19.85 0.24 4.49
N PHE A 266 19.37 -0.50 3.49
CA PHE A 266 17.97 -0.89 3.33
C PHE A 266 17.82 -2.38 3.67
N LEU A 267 17.36 -2.68 4.89
CA LEU A 267 17.00 -4.04 5.31
C LEU A 267 15.56 -4.34 4.88
N ILE A 268 15.35 -5.40 4.10
CA ILE A 268 14.03 -5.83 3.61
C ILE A 268 13.79 -7.27 4.05
N THR A 269 12.74 -7.53 4.82
CA THR A 269 12.44 -8.87 5.37
C THR A 269 10.97 -9.03 5.72
N ASP A 270 10.44 -10.24 5.61
CA ASP A 270 9.08 -10.61 6.04
C ASP A 270 9.02 -11.35 7.39
N GLY A 271 10.18 -11.69 7.93
CA GLY A 271 10.33 -12.61 9.04
C GLY A 271 10.93 -11.99 10.29
N GLU A 272 10.50 -12.49 11.45
CA GLU A 272 11.29 -12.37 12.66
C GLU A 272 12.45 -13.36 12.61
N SER A 273 13.66 -12.85 12.74
CA SER A 273 14.81 -13.72 12.98
C SER A 273 14.76 -14.28 14.40
N SER A 274 15.22 -15.52 14.57
CA SER A 274 15.51 -16.08 15.89
C SER A 274 16.68 -15.37 16.61
N THR A 275 17.36 -14.45 15.93
CA THR A 275 18.52 -13.70 16.41
C THR A 275 18.25 -12.20 16.46
N ASP A 276 18.71 -11.54 17.52
CA ASP A 276 18.59 -10.08 17.66
C ASP A 276 19.66 -9.37 16.82
N GLY A 277 19.23 -8.64 15.79
CA GLY A 277 20.11 -7.83 14.94
C GLY A 277 20.48 -6.46 15.51
N THR A 278 19.87 -6.06 16.63
CA THR A 278 20.07 -4.73 17.25
C THR A 278 21.54 -4.39 17.53
N PRO A 279 22.38 -5.30 18.06
CA PRO A 279 23.79 -5.02 18.31
C PRO A 279 24.58 -4.68 17.02
N ALA A 280 24.33 -5.39 15.93
CA ALA A 280 24.98 -5.13 14.65
C ALA A 280 24.47 -3.82 14.01
N ALA A 281 23.15 -3.58 14.06
CA ALA A 281 22.58 -2.31 13.63
C ALA A 281 23.17 -1.12 14.39
N THR A 282 23.45 -1.29 15.68
CA THR A 282 24.04 -0.24 16.52
C THR A 282 25.45 0.13 16.05
N LYS A 283 26.28 -0.86 15.66
CA LYS A 283 27.60 -0.58 15.08
C LYS A 283 27.51 0.25 13.79
N ILE A 284 26.55 -0.06 12.92
CA ILE A 284 26.29 0.73 11.69
C ILE A 284 25.89 2.16 12.04
N LYS A 285 24.98 2.34 13.01
CA LYS A 285 24.52 3.66 13.47
C LYS A 285 25.63 4.49 14.13
N ASP A 286 26.49 3.85 14.91
CA ASP A 286 27.62 4.49 15.58
C ASP A 286 28.68 4.97 14.57
N ALA A 287 28.82 4.25 13.44
CA ALA A 287 29.63 4.66 12.29
C ALA A 287 29.03 5.85 11.48
N LYS A 288 27.89 6.38 11.92
CA LYS A 288 27.14 7.49 11.30
C LYS A 288 26.44 7.11 10.00
N ASP A 289 26.26 5.81 9.74
CA ASP A 289 25.44 5.29 8.66
C ASP A 289 23.96 5.18 9.09
N VAL A 290 23.07 5.06 8.11
CA VAL A 290 21.62 5.11 8.33
C VAL A 290 20.98 3.78 7.95
N VAL A 291 20.28 3.16 8.90
CA VAL A 291 19.54 1.92 8.69
C VAL A 291 18.05 2.23 8.48
N PHE A 292 17.54 1.86 7.32
CA PHE A 292 16.13 1.78 6.97
C PHE A 292 15.71 0.32 7.09
N ALA A 293 14.74 0.02 7.97
CA ALA A 293 14.20 -1.32 8.11
C ALA A 293 12.79 -1.37 7.51
N ILE A 294 12.58 -2.25 6.53
CA ILE A 294 11.33 -2.45 5.79
C ILE A 294 10.83 -3.86 6.13
N GLY A 295 9.87 -3.94 7.05
CA GLY A 295 9.22 -5.18 7.47
C GLY A 295 7.96 -5.45 6.66
N ILE A 296 7.87 -6.62 6.04
CA ILE A 296 6.78 -6.99 5.12
C ILE A 296 5.93 -8.10 5.74
N ASN A 297 4.79 -7.77 6.35
CA ASN A 297 3.88 -8.79 6.90
C ASN A 297 2.51 -8.16 7.24
N HIS A 298 1.54 -8.97 7.67
CA HIS A 298 0.27 -8.48 8.20
C HIS A 298 0.37 -8.02 9.67
N ASN A 299 1.44 -8.41 10.37
CA ASN A 299 1.69 -8.03 11.76
C ASN A 299 2.99 -7.22 11.87
N PRO A 300 2.99 -6.09 12.61
CA PRO A 300 4.19 -5.28 12.82
C PRO A 300 5.27 -6.08 13.54
N ILE A 301 6.47 -6.11 12.94
CA ILE A 301 7.64 -6.74 13.54
C ILE A 301 8.35 -5.71 14.43
N LEU A 302 7.94 -5.63 15.70
CA LEU A 302 8.46 -4.64 16.67
C LEU A 302 9.98 -4.74 16.91
N SER A 303 10.58 -5.89 16.61
CA SER A 303 12.04 -6.07 16.68
C SER A 303 12.79 -5.30 15.59
N LEU A 304 12.21 -5.16 14.39
CA LEU A 304 12.80 -4.40 13.28
C LEU A 304 12.78 -2.90 13.52
N GLU A 305 11.81 -2.41 14.30
CA GLU A 305 11.76 -1.00 14.67
C GLU A 305 13.03 -0.58 15.43
N LYS A 306 13.54 -1.42 16.33
CA LYS A 306 14.77 -1.15 17.10
C LYS A 306 16.04 -1.15 16.25
N ILE A 307 16.03 -1.91 15.15
CA ILE A 307 17.13 -1.96 14.18
C ILE A 307 17.26 -0.61 13.45
N ALA A 308 16.13 -0.03 13.02
CA ALA A 308 16.11 1.23 12.30
C ALA A 308 16.78 2.40 13.05
N SER A 309 17.41 3.29 12.28
CA SER A 309 17.96 4.54 12.81
C SER A 309 16.85 5.48 13.28
N GLU A 310 17.13 6.21 14.35
CA GLU A 310 16.24 7.25 14.87
C GLU A 310 16.50 8.59 14.17
N ARG A 311 15.44 9.36 13.97
CA ARG A 311 15.46 10.68 13.33
C ARG A 311 15.44 11.78 14.39
N SER A 312 15.75 13.00 13.98
CA SER A 312 15.77 14.19 14.85
C SER A 312 14.42 14.51 15.51
N ASN A 313 13.31 14.05 14.92
CA ASN A 313 11.96 14.21 15.47
C ASN A 313 11.52 13.03 16.36
N GLY A 314 12.44 12.14 16.74
CA GLY A 314 12.18 10.98 17.61
C GLY A 314 11.53 9.78 16.92
N MET A 315 11.14 9.90 15.66
CA MET A 315 10.64 8.77 14.89
C MET A 315 11.77 7.91 14.31
N ARG A 316 11.52 6.63 14.02
CA ARG A 316 12.52 5.72 13.42
C ARG A 316 12.34 5.59 11.91
N ASN A 317 13.41 5.21 11.21
CA ASN A 317 13.43 4.84 9.79
C ASN A 317 12.90 3.41 9.59
N PHE A 318 11.81 3.08 10.27
CA PHE A 318 11.15 1.79 10.20
C PHE A 318 9.88 1.92 9.37
N PHE A 319 9.67 0.98 8.47
CA PHE A 319 8.52 0.93 7.58
C PHE A 319 7.92 -0.46 7.64
N HIS A 320 6.61 -0.51 7.81
CA HIS A 320 5.85 -1.73 7.76
C HIS A 320 4.93 -1.69 6.54
N VAL A 321 4.93 -2.75 5.74
CA VAL A 321 4.04 -2.92 4.59
C VAL A 321 3.40 -4.31 4.62
N GLU A 322 2.21 -4.42 4.06
CA GLU A 322 1.43 -5.67 4.08
C GLU A 322 2.00 -6.72 3.11
N ASP A 323 2.56 -6.28 1.99
CA ASP A 323 3.07 -7.16 0.93
C ASP A 323 4.28 -6.56 0.20
N TYR A 324 4.93 -7.39 -0.62
CA TYR A 324 6.08 -7.01 -1.42
C TYR A 324 5.73 -6.11 -2.62
N GLU A 325 4.46 -6.04 -3.04
CA GLU A 325 4.05 -5.14 -4.14
C GLU A 325 4.12 -3.68 -3.69
N ALA A 326 3.93 -3.41 -2.39
CA ALA A 326 4.14 -2.11 -1.79
C ALA A 326 5.58 -1.57 -1.95
N LEU A 327 6.58 -2.44 -2.15
CA LEU A 327 7.96 -2.00 -2.42
C LEU A 327 8.07 -1.16 -3.69
N ARG A 328 7.23 -1.44 -4.71
CA ARG A 328 7.17 -0.61 -5.92
C ARG A 328 6.78 0.82 -5.58
N THR A 329 5.77 0.95 -4.74
CA THR A 329 5.26 2.24 -4.26
C THR A 329 6.32 2.98 -3.45
N ILE A 330 7.03 2.28 -2.54
CA ILE A 330 8.16 2.87 -1.81
C ILE A 330 9.21 3.39 -2.77
N GLY A 331 9.65 2.55 -3.72
CA GLY A 331 10.61 2.91 -4.74
C GLY A 331 10.17 4.13 -5.56
N ASP A 332 8.90 4.20 -5.95
CA ASP A 332 8.29 5.32 -6.66
C ASP A 332 8.35 6.63 -5.88
N TYR A 333 8.12 6.56 -4.58
CA TYR A 333 8.15 7.70 -3.69
C TYR A 333 9.55 8.20 -3.30
N LEU A 334 10.60 7.38 -3.42
CA LEU A 334 12.00 7.81 -3.29
C LEU A 334 12.49 8.64 -4.49
N SER A 335 11.61 9.33 -5.21
CA SER A 335 12.02 10.21 -6.30
C SER A 335 12.25 11.61 -5.74
N PRO A 336 13.36 12.29 -6.05
CA PRO A 336 13.45 13.72 -5.78
C PRO A 336 12.30 14.41 -6.52
N THR A 337 11.36 14.98 -5.79
CA THR A 337 10.33 15.83 -6.36
C THR A 337 11.00 17.08 -6.91
N SER A 338 10.69 17.43 -8.16
CA SER A 338 11.14 18.70 -8.74
C SER A 338 10.66 19.84 -7.85
N THR A 339 11.60 20.63 -7.35
CA THR A 339 11.45 22.04 -6.94
C THR A 339 10.03 22.45 -6.58
N THR A 340 9.60 22.11 -5.38
CA THR A 340 8.64 22.94 -4.65
C THR A 340 9.21 23.13 -3.26
N GLU A 341 9.48 24.39 -2.90
CA GLU A 341 9.74 24.76 -1.52
C GLU A 341 8.63 24.16 -0.66
N ILE A 342 9.00 23.19 0.18
CA ILE A 342 8.11 22.72 1.23
C ILE A 342 8.03 23.87 2.23
N SER A 343 6.97 24.67 2.11
CA SER A 343 6.64 25.68 3.12
C SER A 343 6.42 24.99 4.47
N HIS A 344 6.81 25.69 5.54
CA HIS A 344 6.80 25.23 6.94
C HIS A 344 5.41 24.82 7.52
N GLU A 345 4.38 24.61 6.69
CA GLU A 345 2.99 24.41 7.13
C GLU A 345 2.36 23.06 6.76
N ILE A 346 3.13 22.06 6.31
CA ILE A 346 2.66 20.66 6.27
C ILE A 346 3.58 19.79 7.14
N LEU A 347 3.68 20.16 8.41
CA LEU A 347 4.37 19.38 9.45
C LEU A 347 3.48 19.34 10.69
N VAL A 348 2.42 18.54 10.59
CA VAL A 348 1.72 18.02 11.77
C VAL A 348 1.43 16.54 11.50
N CYS A 349 2.42 15.69 11.77
CA CYS A 349 2.13 14.33 12.22
C CYS A 349 1.56 14.51 13.63
N LYS A 350 0.25 14.45 13.79
CA LYS A 350 -0.37 14.41 15.13
C LYS A 350 -0.74 12.97 15.43
N ASP A 351 -0.28 12.58 16.61
CA ASP A 351 -0.48 11.35 17.40
C ASP A 351 -1.63 10.43 16.96
#